data_AF-A0A1G0WTN0-F1
#
_entry.id   AF-A0A1G0WTN0-F1
#
_cell.length_a   1.000
_cell.length_b   1.000
_cell.length_c   1.000
_cell.angle_alpha   90.00
_cell.angle_beta   90.00
_cell.angle_gamma   90.00
#
_symmetry.space_group_name_H-M   'P 1'
#
loop_
_entity.id
_entity.type
_entity.pdbx_description
1 polymer ?
#
loop_
_entity_poly.entity_id
_entity_poly.type
_entity_poly.pdbx_seq_one_letter_code
_entity_poly.pdbx_strand_id
1 'polypeptide(L)'
;MTLDWEFFIRIAFGFKHNKGRAIQRGGDPACLASNDLFNDRHFHDMVIATGYAFEILNQDVKNRTVAVSEETLVMLDSYIVQILDAHTIKDIEDILNSYKASVLNKFFKYDGNVLTRK
;
A
#
# COMPACT_ATOMS: atom_id res chain seq x y z
N MET A 1 -4.37 -13.99 -4.80
CA MET A 1 -3.92 -13.15 -5.92
C MET A 1 -2.78 -12.29 -5.40
N THR A 2 -1.55 -12.64 -5.76
CA THR A 2 -0.34 -11.97 -5.27
C THR A 2 -0.19 -10.66 -6.04
N LEU A 3 -0.62 -9.56 -5.46
CA LEU A 3 -0.12 -8.26 -5.90
C LEU A 3 1.39 -8.26 -5.64
N ASP A 4 2.23 -8.18 -6.67
CA ASP A 4 3.67 -7.98 -6.45
C ASP A 4 3.92 -6.63 -5.74
N TRP A 5 5.08 -6.46 -5.11
CA TRP A 5 5.41 -5.25 -4.36
C TRP A 5 5.34 -3.98 -5.24
N GLU A 6 5.98 -3.98 -6.40
CA GLU A 6 5.90 -2.88 -7.38
C GLU A 6 4.44 -2.56 -7.72
N PHE A 7 3.65 -3.61 -7.97
CA PHE A 7 2.26 -3.48 -8.34
C PHE A 7 1.41 -2.84 -7.21
N PHE A 8 1.70 -3.20 -5.96
CA PHE A 8 1.07 -2.58 -4.79
C PHE A 8 1.41 -1.08 -4.68
N ILE A 9 2.68 -0.71 -4.83
CA ILE A 9 3.10 0.70 -4.76
C ILE A 9 2.38 1.51 -5.86
N ARG A 10 2.37 1.02 -7.11
CA ARG A 10 1.67 1.69 -8.22
C ARG A 10 0.18 1.90 -7.94
N ILE A 11 -0.49 0.91 -7.36
CA ILE A 11 -1.90 1.04 -6.95
C ILE A 11 -2.07 2.16 -5.95
N ALA A 12 -1.29 2.13 -4.86
CA ALA A 12 -1.48 3.05 -3.75
C ALA A 12 -1.25 4.50 -4.21
N PHE A 13 -0.17 4.77 -4.93
CA PHE A 13 0.15 6.10 -5.43
C PHE A 13 -0.82 6.56 -6.53
N GLY A 14 -1.28 5.65 -7.39
CA GLY A 14 -2.27 5.94 -8.42
C GLY A 14 -3.70 6.11 -7.90
N PHE A 15 -4.01 5.64 -6.68
CA PHE A 15 -5.37 5.48 -6.17
C PHE A 15 -6.24 6.76 -6.29
N LYS A 16 -5.73 7.92 -5.83
CA LYS A 16 -6.47 9.19 -5.91
C LYS A 16 -6.48 9.81 -7.30
N HIS A 17 -5.41 9.62 -8.07
CA HIS A 17 -5.27 10.21 -9.40
C HIS A 17 -6.10 9.47 -10.46
N ASN A 18 -6.36 8.18 -10.24
CA ASN A 18 -6.96 7.35 -11.27
C ASN A 18 -8.46 7.58 -11.45
N LYS A 19 -9.20 8.17 -10.49
CA LYS A 19 -10.66 8.45 -10.62
C LYS A 19 -11.48 7.27 -11.23
N GLY A 20 -11.07 6.02 -11.00
CA GLY A 20 -11.67 4.85 -11.64
C GLY A 20 -11.06 4.38 -12.98
N ARG A 21 -9.88 4.87 -13.38
CA ARG A 21 -9.17 4.50 -14.62
C ARG A 21 -7.99 3.55 -14.36
N ALA A 22 -7.59 2.81 -15.39
CA ALA A 22 -6.47 1.87 -15.31
C ALA A 22 -5.17 2.56 -14.87
N ILE A 23 -4.45 1.93 -13.94
CA ILE A 23 -3.18 2.43 -13.40
C ILE A 23 -2.15 2.45 -14.53
N GLN A 24 -1.77 3.64 -15.00
CA GLN A 24 -0.67 3.80 -15.94
C GLN A 24 0.67 3.82 -15.19
N ARG A 25 1.79 3.58 -15.90
CA ARG A 25 3.15 3.69 -15.34
C ARG A 25 3.43 5.04 -14.64
N GLY A 26 2.70 6.10 -14.99
CA GLY A 26 2.73 7.40 -14.31
C GLY A 26 2.04 7.46 -12.94
N GLY A 27 1.53 6.34 -12.42
CA GLY A 27 0.95 6.23 -11.08
C GLY A 27 1.98 6.22 -9.95
N ASP A 28 3.27 6.32 -10.25
CA ASP A 28 4.37 6.41 -9.30
C ASP A 28 5.25 7.64 -9.64
N PRO A 29 4.83 8.84 -9.22
CA PRO A 29 5.58 10.08 -9.49
C PRO A 29 6.93 10.13 -8.77
N ALA A 30 7.15 9.26 -7.78
CA ALA A 30 8.39 9.16 -7.02
C ALA A 30 9.39 8.17 -7.66
N CYS A 31 8.99 7.44 -8.72
CA CYS A 31 9.79 6.38 -9.36
C CYS A 31 10.26 5.28 -8.39
N LEU A 32 9.51 5.05 -7.31
CA LEU A 32 9.84 4.06 -6.27
C LEU A 32 9.29 2.67 -6.59
N ALA A 33 8.32 2.55 -7.49
CA ALA A 33 7.71 1.31 -7.93
C ALA A 33 8.49 0.73 -9.13
N SER A 34 9.71 0.27 -8.87
CA SER A 34 10.52 -0.50 -9.80
C SER A 34 11.01 -1.77 -9.12
N ASN A 35 10.77 -2.93 -9.73
CA ASN A 35 11.34 -4.19 -9.25
C ASN A 35 12.88 -4.20 -9.23
N ASP A 36 13.55 -3.32 -10.00
CA ASP A 36 15.01 -3.14 -9.91
C ASP A 36 15.45 -2.58 -8.55
N LEU A 37 14.53 -1.96 -7.80
CA LEU A 37 14.72 -1.49 -6.43
C LEU A 37 14.36 -2.55 -5.38
N PHE A 38 13.84 -3.72 -5.79
CA PHE A 38 13.49 -4.80 -4.86
C PHE A 38 14.70 -5.69 -4.56
N ASN A 39 15.69 -5.13 -3.85
CA ASN A 39 16.88 -5.85 -3.42
C ASN A 39 17.52 -5.19 -2.19
N ASP A 40 18.46 -5.89 -1.55
CA ASP A 40 19.05 -5.45 -0.28
C ASP A 40 19.76 -4.09 -0.37
N ARG A 41 20.27 -3.69 -1.54
CA ARG A 41 20.93 -2.38 -1.73
C ARG A 41 19.95 -1.22 -1.61
N HIS A 42 18.67 -1.48 -1.90
CA HIS A 42 17.59 -0.50 -1.89
C HIS A 42 16.58 -0.77 -0.77
N PHE A 43 16.95 -1.58 0.23
CA PHE A 43 16.06 -1.96 1.32
C PHE A 43 15.39 -0.76 2.01
N HIS A 44 16.16 0.30 2.26
CA HIS A 44 15.62 1.52 2.87
C HIS A 44 14.61 2.23 1.96
N ASP A 45 14.88 2.27 0.66
CA ASP A 45 13.94 2.81 -0.33
C ASP A 45 12.64 2.00 -0.35
N MET A 46 12.75 0.67 -0.22
CA MET A 46 11.59 -0.23 -0.15
C MET A 46 10.73 0.03 1.08
N VAL A 47 11.35 0.17 2.26
CA VAL A 47 10.66 0.52 3.52
C VAL A 47 9.90 1.84 3.36
N ILE A 48 10.58 2.88 2.86
CA ILE A 48 10.00 4.21 2.68
C ILE A 48 8.82 4.17 1.70
N ALA A 49 9.00 3.56 0.53
CA ALA A 49 7.96 3.46 -0.49
C ALA A 49 6.72 2.71 0.03
N THR A 50 6.94 1.61 0.75
CA THR A 50 5.86 0.80 1.33
C THR A 50 5.12 1.58 2.43
N GLY A 51 5.84 2.30 3.28
CA GLY A 51 5.24 3.18 4.30
C GLY A 51 4.37 4.28 3.70
N TYR A 52 4.84 4.96 2.66
CA TYR A 52 4.01 5.95 1.95
C TYR A 52 2.78 5.33 1.29
N ALA A 53 2.91 4.15 0.69
CA ALA A 53 1.78 3.44 0.11
C ALA A 53 0.72 3.09 1.17
N PHE A 54 1.13 2.62 2.35
CA PHE A 54 0.23 2.42 3.49
C PHE A 54 -0.43 3.70 3.92
N GLU A 55 0.32 4.80 4.07
CA GLU A 55 -0.23 6.07 4.54
C GLU A 55 -1.31 6.61 3.59
N ILE A 56 -1.08 6.54 2.28
CA ILE A 56 -2.06 6.99 1.27
C ILE A 56 -3.40 6.25 1.43
N LEU A 57 -3.33 4.93 1.56
CA LEU A 57 -4.52 4.07 1.66
C LEU A 57 -5.17 4.17 3.05
N ASN A 58 -4.37 4.22 4.11
CA ASN A 58 -4.84 4.41 5.48
C ASN A 58 -5.62 5.72 5.61
N GLN A 59 -5.06 6.83 5.12
CA GLN A 59 -5.76 8.12 5.12
C GLN A 59 -7.07 8.08 4.34
N ASP A 60 -7.17 7.29 3.27
CA ASP A 60 -8.45 7.11 2.58
C ASP A 60 -9.49 6.39 3.45
N VAL A 61 -9.07 5.37 4.21
CA VAL A 61 -9.94 4.66 5.15
C VAL A 61 -10.36 5.57 6.31
N LYS A 62 -9.41 6.29 6.91
CA LYS A 62 -9.67 7.18 8.06
C LYS A 62 -10.63 8.32 7.72
N ASN A 63 -10.55 8.86 6.50
CA ASN A 63 -11.37 9.99 6.04
C ASN A 63 -12.71 9.57 5.43
N ARG A 64 -13.18 8.33 5.66
CA ARG A 64 -14.50 7.89 5.21
C ARG A 64 -15.61 8.69 5.89
N THR A 65 -16.71 8.87 5.17
CA THR A 65 -17.93 9.49 5.71
C THR A 65 -18.57 8.66 6.82
N VAL A 66 -18.41 7.34 6.75
CA VAL A 66 -18.83 6.41 7.80
C VAL A 66 -17.70 6.28 8.83
N ALA A 67 -18.05 6.44 10.11
CA ALA A 67 -17.10 6.30 11.20
C ALA A 67 -16.44 4.92 11.19
N VAL A 68 -15.11 4.91 11.25
CA VAL A 68 -14.27 3.72 11.37
C VAL A 68 -14.00 3.47 12.85
N SER A 69 -13.97 2.21 13.28
CA SER A 69 -13.74 1.87 14.69
C SER A 69 -12.32 2.26 15.14
N GLU A 70 -12.17 2.61 16.41
CA GLU A 70 -10.87 2.93 17.02
C GLU A 70 -9.85 1.78 16.83
N GLU A 71 -10.30 0.53 17.01
CA GLU A 71 -9.49 -0.67 16.76
C GLU A 71 -8.94 -0.69 15.33
N THR A 72 -9.74 -0.29 14.35
CA THR A 72 -9.27 -0.21 12.95
C THR A 72 -8.26 0.91 12.79
N LEU A 73 -8.44 2.08 13.43
CA LEU A 73 -7.49 3.19 13.36
C LEU A 73 -6.12 2.77 13.91
N VAL A 74 -6.11 2.15 15.09
CA VAL A 74 -4.90 1.60 15.72
C VAL A 74 -4.23 0.54 14.83
N MET A 75 -5.02 -0.36 14.24
CA MET A 75 -4.48 -1.36 13.31
C MET A 75 -3.83 -0.71 12.08
N LEU A 76 -4.44 0.33 11.49
CA LEU A 76 -3.88 1.04 10.34
C LEU A 76 -2.52 1.67 10.70
N ASP A 77 -2.42 2.33 11.85
CA ASP A 77 -1.18 2.95 12.32
C ASP A 77 -0.10 1.92 12.69
N SER A 78 -0.51 0.75 13.19
CA SER A 78 0.42 -0.34 13.52
C SER A 78 1.21 -0.84 12.30
N TYR A 79 0.63 -0.77 11.10
CA TYR A 79 1.32 -1.18 9.88
C TYR A 79 2.43 -0.21 9.46
N ILE A 80 2.30 1.08 9.80
CA ILE A 80 3.36 2.08 9.58
C ILE A 80 4.54 1.80 10.51
N VAL A 81 4.27 1.47 11.78
CA VAL A 81 5.34 1.10 12.73
C VAL A 81 6.03 -0.18 12.28
N GLN A 82 5.27 -1.22 11.95
CA GLN A 82 5.83 -2.50 11.50
C GLN A 82 6.74 -2.37 10.29
N ILE A 83 6.37 -1.55 9.29
CA ILE A 83 7.22 -1.39 8.10
C ILE A 83 8.50 -0.61 8.40
N LEU A 84 8.45 0.37 9.30
CA LEU A 84 9.63 1.11 9.75
C LEU A 84 10.59 0.22 10.57
N ASP A 85 10.05 -0.79 11.24
CA ASP A 85 10.81 -1.78 12.02
C ASP A 85 11.21 -3.02 11.21
N ALA A 86 10.98 -3.04 9.89
CA ALA A 86 11.39 -4.15 9.03
C ALA A 86 12.92 -4.18 8.88
N HIS A 87 13.51 -5.38 8.90
CA HIS A 87 14.97 -5.56 8.78
C HIS A 87 15.38 -6.36 7.54
N THR A 88 14.43 -7.08 6.94
CA THR A 88 14.67 -7.92 5.76
C THR A 88 13.57 -7.72 4.73
N ILE A 89 13.88 -8.01 3.47
CA ILE A 89 12.89 -8.01 2.39
C ILE A 89 11.71 -8.94 2.74
N LYS A 90 12.00 -10.05 3.42
CA LYS A 90 10.97 -11.00 3.85
C LYS A 90 9.97 -10.38 4.84
N ASP A 91 10.44 -9.55 5.76
CA ASP A 91 9.57 -8.82 6.67
C ASP A 91 8.60 -7.91 5.90
N ILE A 92 9.11 -7.18 4.91
CA ILE A 92 8.30 -6.30 4.05
C ILE A 92 7.22 -7.11 3.33
N GLU A 93 7.56 -8.27 2.77
CA GLU A 93 6.59 -9.16 2.11
C GLU A 93 5.49 -9.63 3.07
N ASP A 94 5.86 -10.06 4.27
CA ASP A 94 4.93 -10.62 5.25
C ASP A 94 4.01 -9.53 5.84
N ILE A 95 4.55 -8.35 6.10
CA ILE A 95 3.78 -7.16 6.49
C ILE A 95 2.80 -6.79 5.38
N LEU A 96 3.28 -6.73 4.14
CA LEU A 96 2.45 -6.38 2.99
C LEU A 96 1.31 -7.40 2.76
N ASN A 97 1.58 -8.69 2.93
CA ASN A 97 0.56 -9.74 2.83
C ASN A 97 -0.50 -9.60 3.94
N SER A 98 -0.05 -9.28 5.16
CA SER A 98 -0.96 -9.02 6.29
C SER A 98 -1.82 -7.78 6.04
N TYR A 99 -1.21 -6.68 5.57
CA TYR A 99 -1.92 -5.46 5.21
C TYR A 99 -2.99 -5.71 4.12
N LYS A 100 -2.65 -6.50 3.11
CA LYS A 100 -3.60 -6.87 2.04
C LYS A 100 -4.83 -7.57 2.60
N ALA A 101 -4.63 -8.53 3.50
CA ALA A 101 -5.71 -9.29 4.10
C ALA A 101 -6.61 -8.41 5.00
N SER A 102 -6.01 -7.58 5.84
CA SER A 102 -6.73 -6.83 6.88
C SER A 102 -7.32 -5.51 6.37
N VAL A 103 -6.66 -4.86 5.41
CA VAL A 103 -7.01 -3.52 4.94
C VAL A 103 -7.54 -3.55 3.51
N LEU A 104 -6.72 -3.98 2.54
CA LEU A 104 -7.13 -3.92 1.13
C LEU A 104 -8.39 -4.73 0.87
N ASN A 105 -8.43 -6.00 1.31
CA ASN A 105 -9.58 -6.86 1.09
C ASN A 105 -10.84 -6.39 1.82
N LYS A 106 -10.69 -5.65 2.93
CA LYS A 106 -11.81 -5.17 3.74
C LYS A 106 -12.40 -3.87 3.18
N PHE A 107 -11.55 -2.91 2.83
CA PHE A 107 -11.98 -1.55 2.50
C PHE A 107 -11.96 -1.24 1.01
N PHE A 108 -11.26 -2.03 0.20
CA PHE A 108 -11.07 -1.73 -1.21
C PHE A 108 -11.46 -2.91 -2.09
N LYS A 109 -11.83 -2.60 -3.32
CA LYS A 109 -12.09 -3.56 -4.39
C LYS A 109 -11.07 -3.30 -5.48
N TYR A 110 -10.39 -4.36 -5.90
CA TYR A 110 -9.49 -4.34 -7.03
C TYR A 110 -10.04 -5.25 -8.12
N ASP A 111 -10.22 -4.72 -9.33
CA ASP A 111 -10.83 -5.45 -10.47
C ASP A 111 -9.81 -5.97 -11.49
N GLY A 112 -8.51 -5.86 -11.19
CA GLY A 112 -7.45 -6.19 -12.13
C GLY A 112 -6.89 -4.99 -12.90
N ASN A 113 -7.50 -3.81 -12.79
CA ASN A 113 -7.00 -2.57 -13.39
C ASN A 113 -7.12 -1.33 -12.48
N VAL A 114 -8.07 -1.33 -11.55
CA VAL A 114 -8.45 -0.18 -10.74
C VAL A 114 -8.69 -0.60 -9.30
N LEU A 115 -8.12 0.16 -8.36
CA LEU A 115 -8.49 0.08 -6.95
C LEU A 115 -9.58 1.12 -6.66
N THR A 116 -10.76 0.66 -6.24
CA THR A 116 -11.87 1.51 -5.79
C THR A 116 -12.21 1.23 -4.34
N ARG A 117 -12.90 2.17 -3.69
CA ARG A 117 -13.48 1.94 -2.37
C ARG A 117 -14.57 0.86 -2.46
N LYS A 118 -14.66 0.03 -1.42
CA LYS A 118 -15.87 -0.73 -1.08
C LYS A 118 -16.79 0.12 -0.24
#